data_AF-A0A7X8XBN2-F1
#
_entry.id   AF-A0A7X8XBN2-F1
#
_cell.length_a   1.000
_cell.length_b   1.000
_cell.length_c   1.000
_cell.angle_alpha   90.00
_cell.angle_beta   90.00
_cell.angle_gamma   90.00
#
_symmetry.space_group_name_H-M   'P 1'
#
loop_
_entity.id
_entity.type
_entity.pdbx_description
1 polymer ?
#
loop_
_entity_poly.entity_id
_entity_poly.type
_entity_poly.pdbx_seq_one_letter_code
_entity_poly.pdbx_strand_id
1 'polypeptide(L)'
;KEDISVINMSFGTVRYSRVLEEAVKKLNGDGVILIGAAGNKGPKKDSVLYPAKFPEVVAVNASDGSGNIAVYSSRGPEIIFIAPGTNIESTWKNGGYSKETGTSMAAPQVAGAAAVIIGLLGSVSQQEIVARLRRYTVDLDLPQECQGFGRINFDWLKEELNT
;
A
#
# COMPACT_ATOMS: atom_id res chain seq x y z
N LYS A 1 9.55 19.74 14.13
CA LYS A 1 8.51 18.77 13.71
C LYS A 1 8.83 18.48 12.26
N GLU A 2 9.14 17.24 11.90
CA GLU A 2 9.39 16.89 10.50
C GLU A 2 8.07 17.03 9.71
N ASP A 3 8.13 17.63 8.52
CA ASP A 3 6.97 17.82 7.64
C ASP A 3 6.78 16.58 6.76
N ILE A 4 6.23 15.52 7.36
CA ILE A 4 6.04 14.22 6.71
C ILE A 4 4.57 14.06 6.33
N SER A 5 4.28 14.00 5.03
CA SER A 5 2.90 13.78 4.54
C SER A 5 2.56 12.29 4.37
N VAL A 6 3.54 11.44 4.03
CA VAL A 6 3.33 10.01 3.75
C VAL A 6 4.40 9.16 4.45
N ILE A 7 3.99 8.07 5.09
CA ILE A 7 4.89 7.06 5.66
C ILE A 7 4.64 5.72 4.96
N ASN A 8 5.71 5.13 4.41
CA ASN A 8 5.72 3.77 3.90
C ASN A 8 6.24 2.79 4.97
N MET A 9 5.45 1.76 5.28
CA MET A 9 5.76 0.72 6.25
C MET A 9 5.88 -0.64 5.55
N SER A 10 7.02 -0.86 4.89
CA SER A 10 7.38 -2.13 4.24
C SER A 10 7.86 -3.20 5.24
N PHE A 11 7.22 -3.29 6.41
CA PHE A 11 7.49 -4.28 7.46
C PHE A 11 6.17 -4.78 8.06
N GLY A 12 6.22 -5.88 8.82
CA GLY A 12 5.07 -6.30 9.58
C GLY A 12 5.35 -7.37 10.64
N THR A 13 4.40 -7.52 11.57
CA THR A 13 4.40 -8.51 12.64
C THR A 13 3.03 -9.14 12.82
N VAL A 14 3.00 -10.40 13.28
CA VAL A 14 1.76 -11.10 13.65
C VAL A 14 1.23 -10.68 15.03
N ARG A 15 2.07 -10.05 15.85
CA ARG A 15 1.73 -9.70 17.23
C ARG A 15 1.16 -8.29 17.29
N TYR A 16 -0.04 -8.18 17.83
CA TYR A 16 -0.61 -6.88 18.21
C TYR A 16 0.30 -6.18 19.24
N SER A 17 0.39 -4.86 19.12
CA SER A 17 1.09 -3.99 20.07
C SER A 17 0.28 -2.72 20.26
N ARG A 18 -0.14 -2.46 21.50
CA ARG A 18 -0.86 -1.24 21.87
C ARG A 18 -0.04 0.01 21.57
N VAL A 19 1.26 -0.02 21.84
CA VAL A 19 2.16 1.11 21.57
C VAL A 19 2.24 1.41 20.08
N LEU A 20 2.26 0.37 19.23
CA LEU A 20 2.25 0.55 17.78
C LEU A 20 0.91 1.14 17.30
N GLU A 21 -0.21 0.65 17.83
CA GLU A 21 -1.54 1.17 17.50
C GLU A 21 -1.67 2.65 17.89
N GLU A 22 -1.27 3.03 19.11
CA GLU A 22 -1.31 4.42 19.58
C GLU A 22 -0.44 5.33 18.71
N ALA A 23 0.74 4.86 18.27
CA ALA A 23 1.59 5.60 17.34
C ALA A 23 0.94 5.78 15.96
N VAL A 24 0.35 4.73 15.40
CA VAL A 24 -0.37 4.75 14.12
C VAL A 24 -1.57 5.71 14.18
N LYS A 25 -2.39 5.62 15.24
CA LYS A 25 -3.53 6.53 15.47
C LYS A 25 -3.09 7.97 15.58
N LYS A 26 -2.02 8.23 16.33
CA LYS A 26 -1.48 9.58 16.48
C LYS A 26 -1.03 10.16 15.13
N LEU A 27 -0.25 9.40 14.36
CA LEU A 27 0.25 9.87 13.06
C LEU A 27 -0.89 10.13 12.08
N ASN A 28 -1.86 9.22 12.00
CA ASN A 28 -3.03 9.40 11.14
C ASN A 28 -3.89 10.60 11.58
N GLY A 29 -4.08 10.78 12.89
CA GLY A 29 -4.79 11.94 13.45
C GLY A 29 -4.07 13.28 13.25
N ASP A 30 -2.73 13.25 13.13
CA ASP A 30 -1.91 14.40 12.75
C ASP A 30 -1.91 14.65 11.22
N GLY A 31 -2.69 13.88 10.43
CA GLY A 31 -2.88 14.05 8.99
C GLY A 31 -1.87 13.28 8.12
N VAL A 32 -1.03 12.44 8.72
CA VAL A 32 -0.03 11.66 7.98
C VAL A 32 -0.69 10.45 7.32
N ILE A 33 -0.43 10.26 6.04
CA ILE A 33 -0.93 9.13 5.26
C ILE A 33 -0.06 7.91 5.53
N LEU A 34 -0.69 6.82 5.96
CA LEU A 34 0.01 5.60 6.38
C LEU A 34 -0.23 4.48 5.38
N ILE A 35 0.83 4.05 4.69
CA ILE A 35 0.78 2.95 3.72
C ILE A 35 1.55 1.76 4.27
N GLY A 36 0.91 0.60 4.35
CA GLY A 36 1.48 -0.61 4.97
C GLY A 36 1.51 -1.80 4.03
N ALA A 37 2.59 -2.56 4.04
CA ALA A 37 2.66 -3.85 3.38
C ALA A 37 1.76 -4.87 4.10
N ALA A 38 0.81 -5.48 3.37
CA ALA A 38 -0.15 -6.40 3.98
C ALA A 38 0.50 -7.67 4.56
N GLY A 39 1.66 -8.07 4.02
CA GLY A 39 2.45 -9.22 4.48
C GLY A 39 2.47 -10.37 3.48
N ASN A 40 3.47 -11.23 3.63
CA ASN A 40 3.73 -12.39 2.76
C ASN A 40 3.32 -13.72 3.44
N LYS A 41 2.13 -13.76 4.06
CA LYS A 41 1.62 -14.93 4.82
C LYS A 41 0.41 -15.59 4.18
N GLY A 42 0.13 -15.27 2.91
CA GLY A 42 -0.93 -15.88 2.14
C GLY A 42 -0.65 -17.32 1.69
N PRO A 43 -1.63 -17.95 1.03
CA PRO A 43 -2.98 -17.44 0.76
C PRO A 43 -3.97 -17.70 1.92
N LYS A 44 -3.47 -18.03 3.12
CA LYS A 44 -4.32 -18.29 4.29
C LYS A 44 -5.17 -17.06 4.63
N LYS A 45 -6.44 -17.26 4.99
CA LYS A 45 -7.31 -16.22 5.57
C LYS A 45 -6.70 -15.65 6.85
N ASP A 46 -7.05 -14.41 7.17
CA ASP A 46 -6.62 -13.70 8.39
C ASP A 46 -5.08 -13.64 8.51
N SER A 47 -4.40 -13.33 7.41
CA SER A 47 -2.93 -13.32 7.34
C SER A 47 -2.31 -11.93 7.22
N VAL A 48 -3.13 -10.87 7.20
CA VAL A 48 -2.65 -9.49 7.20
C VAL A 48 -1.86 -9.20 8.47
N LEU A 49 -0.69 -8.55 8.33
CA LEU A 49 0.21 -8.23 9.43
C LEU A 49 -0.04 -6.83 9.98
N TYR A 50 0.30 -6.59 11.25
CA TYR A 50 0.41 -5.23 11.79
C TYR A 50 1.69 -4.58 11.27
N PRO A 51 1.68 -3.28 10.91
CA PRO A 51 0.61 -2.31 11.16
C PRO A 51 -0.47 -2.25 10.08
N ALA A 52 -0.32 -2.91 8.92
CA ALA A 52 -1.31 -2.88 7.84
C ALA A 52 -2.71 -3.39 8.27
N LYS A 53 -2.78 -4.19 9.34
CA LYS A 53 -4.04 -4.64 9.94
C LYS A 53 -4.80 -3.56 10.73
N PHE A 54 -4.18 -2.41 11.02
CA PHE A 54 -4.87 -1.30 11.68
C PHE A 54 -5.73 -0.51 10.70
N PRO A 55 -6.98 -0.12 11.05
CA PRO A 55 -7.88 0.62 10.17
C PRO A 55 -7.32 1.95 9.63
N GLU A 56 -6.39 2.56 10.36
CA GLU A 56 -5.74 3.82 9.98
C GLU A 56 -4.68 3.62 8.88
N VAL A 57 -4.32 2.39 8.52
CA VAL A 57 -3.28 2.07 7.55
C VAL A 57 -3.88 1.54 6.25
N VAL A 58 -3.46 2.11 5.12
CA VAL A 58 -3.80 1.59 3.79
C VAL A 58 -3.00 0.31 3.57
N ALA A 59 -3.65 -0.84 3.69
CA ALA A 59 -3.03 -2.14 3.49
C ALA A 59 -2.88 -2.49 2.00
N VAL A 60 -1.66 -2.82 1.60
CA VAL A 60 -1.30 -3.07 0.19
C VAL A 60 -0.86 -4.51 -0.01
N ASN A 61 -1.59 -5.23 -0.87
CA ASN A 61 -1.24 -6.55 -1.39
C ASN A 61 -0.37 -6.45 -2.65
N ALA A 62 0.25 -7.57 -3.02
CA ALA A 62 1.15 -7.68 -4.16
C ALA A 62 0.49 -8.39 -5.34
N SER A 63 0.75 -7.92 -6.56
CA SER A 63 0.53 -8.70 -7.79
C SER A 63 1.82 -9.35 -8.30
N ASP A 64 1.67 -10.41 -9.09
CA ASP A 64 2.73 -11.02 -9.88
C ASP A 64 2.94 -10.32 -11.23
N GLY A 65 3.89 -10.82 -12.02
CA GLY A 65 4.22 -10.29 -13.35
C GLY A 65 3.11 -10.49 -14.39
N SER A 66 2.13 -11.34 -14.11
CA SER A 66 0.93 -11.53 -14.96
C SER A 66 -0.22 -10.62 -14.53
N GLY A 67 -0.03 -9.79 -13.50
CA GLY A 67 -1.06 -8.89 -12.96
C GLY A 67 -2.06 -9.58 -12.03
N ASN A 68 -1.88 -10.87 -11.73
CA ASN A 68 -2.71 -11.59 -10.78
C ASN A 68 -2.26 -11.32 -9.35
N ILE A 69 -3.11 -11.56 -8.35
CA ILE A 69 -2.67 -11.53 -6.96
C ILE A 69 -1.52 -12.52 -6.73
N ALA A 70 -0.43 -12.06 -6.13
CA ALA A 70 0.68 -12.93 -5.84
C ALA A 70 0.29 -13.97 -4.77
N VAL A 71 0.67 -15.23 -4.97
CA VAL A 71 0.31 -16.35 -4.07
C VAL A 71 0.72 -16.09 -2.62
N TYR A 72 1.88 -15.47 -2.40
CA TYR A 72 2.39 -15.16 -1.06
C TYR A 72 1.64 -14.01 -0.37
N SER A 73 0.92 -13.17 -1.12
CA SER A 73 0.27 -11.97 -0.57
C SER A 73 -0.79 -12.36 0.45
N SER A 74 -0.97 -11.60 1.52
CA SER A 74 -1.92 -11.95 2.59
C SER A 74 -3.39 -11.85 2.16
N ARG A 75 -4.29 -12.34 3.00
CA ARG A 75 -5.75 -12.30 2.82
C ARG A 75 -6.41 -11.80 4.11
N GLY A 76 -7.31 -10.83 3.99
CA GLY A 76 -8.06 -10.27 5.11
C GLY A 76 -8.91 -9.07 4.69
N PRO A 77 -9.97 -8.72 5.45
CA PRO A 77 -10.85 -7.60 5.13
C PRO A 77 -10.14 -6.24 5.16
N GLU A 78 -8.92 -6.16 5.67
CA GLU A 78 -8.14 -4.93 5.79
C GLU A 78 -7.51 -4.48 4.47
N ILE A 79 -7.43 -5.37 3.46
CA ILE A 79 -6.81 -5.07 2.17
C ILE A 79 -7.56 -3.94 1.46
N ILE A 80 -6.81 -2.90 1.05
CA ILE A 80 -7.36 -1.76 0.31
C ILE A 80 -6.99 -1.81 -1.17
N PHE A 81 -5.73 -2.13 -1.50
CA PHE A 81 -5.24 -2.14 -2.88
C PHE A 81 -4.30 -3.31 -3.15
N ILE A 82 -4.14 -3.64 -4.43
CA ILE A 82 -3.03 -4.44 -4.94
C ILE A 82 -2.08 -3.52 -5.75
N ALA A 83 -0.77 -3.70 -5.59
CA ALA A 83 0.23 -3.09 -6.48
C ALA A 83 1.28 -4.14 -6.89
N PRO A 84 2.04 -3.93 -7.97
CA PRO A 84 3.12 -4.84 -8.39
C PRO A 84 4.08 -5.15 -7.25
N GLY A 85 4.31 -6.42 -6.93
CA GLY A 85 5.21 -6.81 -5.82
C GLY A 85 6.18 -7.92 -6.15
N THR A 86 6.14 -8.49 -7.34
CA THR A 86 6.98 -9.64 -7.72
C THR A 86 8.05 -9.23 -8.72
N ASN A 87 9.31 -9.58 -8.44
CA ASN A 87 10.49 -9.26 -9.26
C ASN A 87 10.61 -7.76 -9.59
N ILE A 88 10.35 -6.91 -8.60
CA ILE A 88 10.41 -5.47 -8.73
C ILE A 88 11.86 -5.02 -8.62
N GLU A 89 12.37 -4.41 -9.68
CA GLU A 89 13.71 -3.83 -9.71
C GLU A 89 13.70 -2.46 -9.02
N SER A 90 14.66 -2.24 -8.13
CA SER A 90 14.87 -0.94 -7.50
C SER A 90 16.33 -0.75 -7.11
N THR A 91 16.66 0.45 -6.62
CA THR A 91 17.98 0.78 -6.11
C THR A 91 18.38 -0.13 -4.97
N TRP A 92 19.66 -0.46 -4.91
CA TRP A 92 20.27 -1.29 -3.89
C TRP A 92 21.52 -0.62 -3.31
N LYS A 93 22.10 -1.25 -2.28
CA LYS A 93 23.31 -0.77 -1.63
C LYS A 93 24.45 -0.60 -2.64
N ASN A 94 25.35 0.33 -2.37
CA ASN A 94 26.56 0.59 -3.16
C ASN A 94 26.28 0.98 -4.63
N GLY A 95 25.17 1.67 -4.89
CA GLY A 95 24.81 2.16 -6.24
C GLY A 95 24.31 1.07 -7.19
N GLY A 96 24.05 -0.15 -6.69
CA GLY A 96 23.53 -1.25 -7.49
C GLY A 96 22.01 -1.20 -7.65
N TYR A 97 21.50 -2.21 -8.35
CA TYR A 97 20.07 -2.49 -8.48
C TYR A 97 19.83 -3.96 -8.14
N SER A 98 18.67 -4.26 -7.54
CA SER A 98 18.25 -5.64 -7.23
C SER A 98 16.78 -5.81 -7.55
N LYS A 99 16.39 -7.04 -7.88
CA LYS A 99 15.00 -7.46 -8.01
C LYS A 99 14.57 -8.16 -6.74
N GLU A 100 13.57 -7.61 -6.08
CA GLU A 100 13.02 -8.17 -4.85
C GLU A 100 11.54 -8.52 -5.03
N THR A 101 11.03 -9.36 -4.13
CA THR A 101 9.64 -9.83 -4.16
C THR A 101 8.98 -9.73 -2.79
N GLY A 102 7.78 -9.16 -2.74
CA GLY A 102 6.95 -9.09 -1.54
C GLY A 102 5.96 -7.93 -1.56
N THR A 103 5.01 -7.95 -0.63
CA THR A 103 4.17 -6.77 -0.35
C THR A 103 4.99 -5.55 0.07
N SER A 104 6.22 -5.77 0.58
CA SER A 104 7.21 -4.70 0.84
C SER A 104 7.61 -3.91 -0.41
N MET A 105 7.46 -4.47 -1.61
CA MET A 105 7.74 -3.82 -2.90
C MET A 105 6.47 -3.20 -3.51
N ALA A 106 5.29 -3.69 -3.12
CA ALA A 106 4.00 -3.14 -3.53
C ALA A 106 3.64 -1.85 -2.76
N ALA A 107 3.79 -1.86 -1.43
CA ALA A 107 3.51 -0.71 -0.57
C ALA A 107 4.15 0.62 -1.02
N PRO A 108 5.46 0.69 -1.36
CA PRO A 108 6.09 1.96 -1.75
C PRO A 108 5.53 2.53 -3.06
N GLN A 109 4.93 1.73 -3.95
CA GLN A 109 4.30 2.24 -5.16
C GLN A 109 3.00 2.99 -4.85
N VAL A 110 2.22 2.50 -3.89
CA VAL A 110 1.01 3.20 -3.40
C VAL A 110 1.40 4.45 -2.63
N ALA A 111 2.47 4.39 -1.83
CA ALA A 111 3.01 5.57 -1.14
C ALA A 111 3.50 6.65 -2.13
N GLY A 112 4.17 6.25 -3.21
CA GLY A 112 4.58 7.17 -4.28
C GLY A 112 3.38 7.82 -4.97
N ALA A 113 2.35 7.04 -5.28
CA ALA A 113 1.12 7.60 -5.85
C ALA A 113 0.42 8.58 -4.90
N ALA A 114 0.32 8.26 -3.59
CA ALA A 114 -0.19 9.17 -2.59
C ALA A 114 0.61 10.49 -2.55
N ALA A 115 1.94 10.40 -2.60
CA ALA A 115 2.82 11.57 -2.61
C ALA A 115 2.63 12.44 -3.87
N VAL A 116 2.44 11.84 -5.04
CA VAL A 116 2.12 12.59 -6.27
C VAL A 116 0.80 13.34 -6.13
N ILE A 117 -0.26 12.69 -5.63
CA ILE A 117 -1.57 13.34 -5.41
C ILE A 117 -1.42 14.54 -4.46
N ILE A 118 -0.70 14.37 -3.35
CA ILE A 118 -0.42 15.47 -2.41
C ILE A 118 0.37 16.60 -3.08
N GLY A 119 1.36 16.26 -3.91
CA GLY A 119 2.14 17.25 -4.64
C GLY A 119 1.31 18.09 -5.62
N LEU A 120 0.27 17.50 -6.22
CA LEU A 120 -0.62 18.18 -7.17
C LEU A 120 -1.72 18.99 -6.46
N LEU A 121 -2.30 18.45 -5.39
CA LEU A 121 -3.52 19.00 -4.77
C LEU A 121 -3.27 19.70 -3.44
N GLY A 122 -2.04 19.62 -2.91
CA GLY A 122 -1.72 20.08 -1.56
C GLY A 122 -2.20 19.12 -0.48
N SER A 123 -2.55 19.66 0.69
CA SER A 123 -3.00 18.86 1.85
C SER A 123 -4.34 18.18 1.57
N VAL A 124 -4.31 16.87 1.34
CA VAL A 124 -5.48 16.00 1.13
C VAL A 124 -5.55 14.90 2.19
N SER A 125 -6.77 14.46 2.52
CA SER A 125 -6.98 13.40 3.50
C SER A 125 -6.67 12.01 2.94
N GLN A 126 -6.41 11.04 3.83
CA GLN A 126 -6.22 9.64 3.42
C GLN A 126 -7.43 9.08 2.68
N GLN A 127 -8.64 9.46 3.11
CA GLN A 127 -9.89 9.04 2.48
C GLN A 127 -9.98 9.58 1.05
N GLU A 128 -9.57 10.82 0.82
CA GLU A 128 -9.56 11.42 -0.52
C GLU A 128 -8.52 10.74 -1.43
N ILE A 129 -7.31 10.46 -0.92
CA ILE A 129 -6.29 9.71 -1.66
C ILE A 129 -6.81 8.33 -2.06
N VAL A 130 -7.40 7.59 -1.11
CA VAL A 130 -7.99 6.26 -1.37
C VAL A 130 -9.12 6.37 -2.39
N ALA A 131 -10.00 7.37 -2.26
CA ALA A 131 -11.12 7.58 -3.19
C ALA A 131 -10.65 7.87 -4.62
N ARG A 132 -9.56 8.65 -4.78
CA ARG A 132 -8.96 8.93 -6.09
C ARG A 132 -8.30 7.71 -6.68
N LEU A 133 -7.41 7.03 -5.93
CA LEU A 133 -6.72 5.84 -6.41
C LEU A 133 -7.70 4.72 -6.78
N ARG A 134 -8.82 4.60 -6.05
CA ARG A 134 -9.90 3.65 -6.36
C ARG A 134 -10.51 3.84 -7.75
N ARG A 135 -10.55 5.06 -8.30
CA ARG A 135 -11.08 5.30 -9.66
C ARG A 135 -10.21 4.65 -10.73
N TYR A 136 -8.98 4.33 -10.36
CA TYR A 136 -7.93 3.85 -11.24
C TYR A 136 -7.42 2.48 -10.81
N THR A 137 -8.34 1.62 -10.36
CA THR A 137 -8.05 0.22 -10.11
C THR A 137 -8.60 -0.67 -11.20
N VAL A 138 -7.94 -1.80 -11.41
CA VAL A 138 -8.44 -2.94 -12.19
C VAL A 138 -8.99 -3.94 -11.19
N ASP A 139 -10.29 -4.23 -11.28
CA ASP A 139 -10.92 -5.33 -10.58
C ASP A 139 -10.39 -6.65 -11.14
N LEU A 140 -9.89 -7.53 -10.27
CA LEU A 140 -9.35 -8.84 -10.63
C LEU A 140 -10.37 -9.98 -10.51
N ASP A 141 -11.65 -9.67 -10.26
CA ASP A 141 -12.73 -10.63 -10.01
C ASP A 141 -12.41 -11.57 -8.83
N LEU A 142 -11.85 -11.00 -7.76
CA LEU A 142 -11.48 -11.68 -6.53
C LEU A 142 -12.36 -11.22 -5.35
N PRO A 143 -12.51 -12.03 -4.29
CA PRO A 143 -13.10 -11.56 -3.05
C PRO A 143 -12.40 -10.31 -2.51
N GLN A 144 -13.14 -9.42 -1.83
CA GLN A 144 -12.57 -8.20 -1.25
C GLN A 144 -11.42 -8.49 -0.28
N GLU A 145 -11.46 -9.60 0.46
CA GLU A 145 -10.35 -9.99 1.33
C GLU A 145 -9.02 -10.29 0.60
N CYS A 146 -9.07 -10.42 -0.72
CA CYS A 146 -7.90 -10.60 -1.59
C CYS A 146 -7.45 -9.26 -2.20
N GLN A 147 -8.39 -8.47 -2.71
CA GLN A 147 -8.06 -7.36 -3.60
C GLN A 147 -8.43 -5.96 -3.10
N GLY A 148 -9.27 -5.84 -2.07
CA GLY A 148 -9.84 -4.56 -1.67
C GLY A 148 -10.57 -3.93 -2.86
N PHE A 149 -10.11 -2.75 -3.28
CA PHE A 149 -10.61 -2.05 -4.47
C PHE A 149 -10.00 -2.50 -5.79
N GLY A 150 -9.05 -3.44 -5.78
CA GLY A 150 -8.39 -3.95 -6.98
C GLY A 150 -6.93 -3.51 -7.11
N ARG A 151 -6.35 -3.83 -8.27
CA ARG A 151 -4.94 -3.50 -8.58
C ARG A 151 -4.84 -2.09 -9.12
N ILE A 152 -3.96 -1.26 -8.54
CA ILE A 152 -3.73 0.10 -9.04
C ILE A 152 -3.22 0.05 -10.49
N ASN A 153 -3.85 0.85 -11.34
CA ASN A 153 -3.39 1.19 -12.67
C ASN A 153 -2.84 2.62 -12.67
N PHE A 154 -1.52 2.78 -12.79
CA PHE A 154 -0.86 4.10 -12.75
C PHE A 154 -1.01 4.94 -14.03
N ASP A 155 -1.75 4.48 -15.05
CA ASP A 155 -2.07 5.30 -16.23
C ASP A 155 -2.76 6.62 -15.87
N TRP A 156 -3.42 6.67 -14.70
CA TRP A 156 -4.11 7.84 -14.15
C TRP A 156 -3.25 9.09 -14.03
N LEU A 157 -1.92 8.95 -13.86
CA LEU A 157 -1.02 10.09 -13.74
C LEU A 157 -1.13 11.02 -14.95
N LYS A 158 -1.42 10.49 -16.15
CA LYS A 158 -1.59 11.32 -17.34
C LYS A 158 -2.87 12.15 -17.31
N GLU A 159 -3.91 11.70 -16.61
CA GLU A 159 -5.18 12.41 -16.53
C GLU A 159 -5.12 13.53 -15.49
N GLU A 160 -4.59 13.25 -14.30
CA GLU A 160 -4.44 14.25 -13.22
C GLU A 160 -3.33 15.29 -13.49
N LEU A 161 -2.35 14.99 -14.36
CA LEU A 161 -1.32 15.97 -14.78
C LEU A 161 -1.75 16.84 -15.96
N ASN A 162 -2.85 16.51 -16.64
CA ASN A 162 -3.39 17.27 -17.77
C ASN A 162 -4.57 18.18 -17.37
N THR A 163 -4.87 18.27 -16.08
CA THR A 163 -5.84 19.18 -15.46
C THR A 163 -5.14 20.22 -14.63
#